data_AF-A0A3A3H052-F1
#
_entry.id   AF-A0A3A3H052-F1
#
_cell.length_a   1.000
_cell.length_b   1.000
_cell.length_c   1.000
_cell.angle_alpha   90.00
_cell.angle_beta   90.00
_cell.angle_gamma   90.00
#
_symmetry.space_group_name_H-M   'P 1'
#
loop_
_entity.id
_entity.type
_entity.pdbx_description
1 polymer ?
#
loop_
_entity_poly.entity_id
_entity_poly.type
_entity_poly.pdbx_seq_one_letter_code
_entity_poly.pdbx_strand_id
1 'polypeptide(L)'
;MTAIAILNAFADPHLLADTLISRAEADDRADQTVWLPSLGTIQTALAENNRHIRRLGRKSITLPHGGGMLAYAGEVPRAREFWAEFSERIENLNAYDETRRIGRAMLEAILQSMNVPQLSILGVLNDYNGQQDIFEYGGAVTAETQNYGRCLFAGSGAEFLLDLVLTADAFWSGVNHRPLGQTITEELAESISSRSLFLESAFPPNSQNSPLAHSFGGFVEWYKIERDGVKPHRERVEIHLTSGQRSRIGRVYLVGMVRNQNAPTLGSDIVVASLTPAVADIKVHQVDGLNLWLINQLKGEGQ
;
A
#
# COMPACT_ATOMS: atom_id res chain seq x y z
N MET A 1 -3.34 -8.70 -10.37
CA MET A 1 -4.20 -7.49 -10.35
C MET A 1 -3.92 -6.73 -9.08
N THR A 2 -3.73 -5.41 -9.16
CA THR A 2 -3.01 -4.61 -8.16
C THR A 2 -3.16 -3.11 -8.50
N ALA A 3 -2.89 -2.22 -7.55
CA ALA A 3 -2.67 -0.80 -7.82
C ALA A 3 -1.41 -0.29 -7.11
N ILE A 4 -0.58 0.42 -7.85
CA ILE A 4 0.59 1.14 -7.34
C ILE A 4 0.53 2.58 -7.81
N ALA A 5 1.15 3.49 -7.05
CA ALA A 5 1.23 4.89 -7.44
C ALA A 5 2.50 5.58 -6.92
N ILE A 6 2.91 6.63 -7.62
CA ILE A 6 3.81 7.66 -7.10
C ILE A 6 3.00 8.94 -6.98
N LEU A 7 2.87 9.46 -5.77
CA LEU A 7 2.27 10.77 -5.51
C LEU A 7 3.36 11.82 -5.49
N ASN A 8 3.05 13.01 -6.03
CA ASN A 8 3.93 14.17 -6.02
C ASN A 8 5.37 13.86 -6.45
N ALA A 9 5.46 13.23 -7.62
CA ALA A 9 6.64 12.52 -8.10
C ALA A 9 7.92 13.36 -8.12
N PHE A 10 7.82 14.67 -8.34
CA PHE A 10 8.99 15.54 -8.57
C PHE A 10 9.30 16.50 -7.43
N ALA A 11 8.44 16.62 -6.41
CA ALA A 11 8.66 17.57 -5.31
C ALA A 11 8.66 16.90 -3.92
N ASP A 12 7.79 15.90 -3.70
CA ASP A 12 7.70 15.19 -2.42
C ASP A 12 7.25 13.74 -2.68
N PRO A 13 8.10 12.91 -3.31
CA PRO A 13 7.69 11.62 -3.85
C PRO A 13 7.28 10.63 -2.76
N HIS A 14 6.06 10.10 -2.89
CA HIS A 14 5.54 9.03 -2.06
C HIS A 14 5.12 7.85 -2.92
N LEU A 15 5.71 6.68 -2.66
CA LEU A 15 5.36 5.43 -3.33
C LEU A 15 4.26 4.71 -2.55
N LEU A 16 3.18 4.33 -3.22
CA LEU A 16 2.06 3.56 -2.66
C LEU A 16 1.94 2.21 -3.35
N ALA A 17 1.60 1.20 -2.56
CA ALA A 17 1.26 -0.12 -3.06
C ALA A 17 0.16 -0.75 -2.20
N ASP A 18 -0.90 -1.21 -2.85
CA ASP A 18 -1.89 -2.09 -2.22
C ASP A 18 -1.28 -3.48 -1.99
N THR A 19 -1.85 -4.26 -1.08
CA THR A 19 -1.26 -5.55 -0.69
C THR A 19 -2.05 -6.76 -1.21
N LEU A 20 -3.13 -6.55 -1.97
CA LEU A 20 -3.91 -7.67 -2.50
C LEU A 20 -3.16 -8.44 -3.58
N ILE A 21 -3.02 -9.74 -3.38
CA ILE A 21 -2.56 -10.65 -4.41
C ILE A 21 -3.76 -11.44 -4.93
N SER A 22 -4.21 -11.09 -6.13
CA SER A 22 -5.33 -11.75 -6.80
C SER A 22 -4.91 -12.43 -8.09
N ARG A 23 -5.73 -13.41 -8.50
CA ARG A 23 -5.61 -14.13 -9.77
C ARG A 23 -6.96 -14.26 -10.46
N ALA A 24 -6.93 -14.41 -11.78
CA ALA A 24 -8.11 -14.57 -12.63
C ALA A 24 -8.60 -16.03 -12.71
N GLU A 25 -7.78 -16.99 -12.26
CA GLU A 25 -8.11 -18.41 -12.30
C GLU A 25 -8.65 -18.92 -10.95
N ALA A 26 -9.50 -19.95 -11.00
CA ALA A 26 -10.15 -20.56 -9.83
C ALA A 26 -9.12 -20.96 -8.76
N ASP A 27 -9.32 -20.59 -7.49
CA ASP A 27 -8.43 -20.92 -6.37
C ASP A 27 -8.28 -22.45 -6.19
N ASP A 28 -7.04 -22.96 -6.25
CA ASP A 28 -6.67 -24.36 -6.26
C ASP A 28 -6.35 -24.90 -4.86
N ARG A 29 -6.40 -24.01 -3.86
CA ARG A 29 -6.20 -24.38 -2.46
C ARG A 29 -7.43 -25.09 -1.91
N ALA A 30 -7.18 -26.06 -1.03
CA ALA A 30 -8.24 -26.76 -0.30
C ALA A 30 -9.05 -25.81 0.61
N ASP A 31 -8.38 -24.82 1.19
CA ASP A 31 -9.02 -23.73 1.93
C ASP A 31 -9.10 -22.48 1.01
N GLN A 32 -10.30 -22.22 0.51
CA GLN A 32 -10.61 -21.08 -0.36
C GLN A 32 -11.02 -19.84 0.43
N THR A 33 -10.38 -19.63 1.58
CA THR A 33 -10.54 -18.42 2.38
C THR A 33 -9.28 -17.55 2.38
N VAL A 34 -9.49 -16.28 2.67
CA VAL A 34 -8.43 -15.30 2.88
C VAL A 34 -8.84 -14.37 4.00
N TRP A 35 -7.89 -14.05 4.87
CA TRP A 35 -8.09 -13.04 5.90
C TRP A 35 -7.73 -11.66 5.35
N LEU A 36 -8.67 -10.71 5.48
CA LEU A 36 -8.46 -9.30 5.18
C LEU A 36 -8.65 -8.45 6.45
N PRO A 37 -7.99 -7.29 6.59
CA PRO A 37 -7.96 -6.56 7.85
C PRO A 37 -9.32 -5.98 8.24
N SER A 38 -10.00 -5.40 7.25
CA SER A 38 -11.30 -4.74 7.37
C SER A 38 -12.47 -5.73 7.44
N LEU A 39 -12.32 -6.94 6.89
CA LEU A 39 -13.41 -7.91 6.71
C LEU A 39 -13.27 -9.18 7.56
N GLY A 40 -12.07 -9.49 8.07
CA GLY A 40 -11.77 -10.79 8.65
C GLY A 40 -11.62 -11.87 7.58
N THR A 41 -11.93 -13.13 7.93
CA THR A 41 -11.87 -14.25 6.99
C THR A 41 -13.07 -14.21 6.03
N ILE A 42 -12.78 -14.10 4.74
CA ILE A 42 -13.77 -14.12 3.67
C ILE A 42 -13.45 -15.24 2.66
N GLN A 43 -14.41 -15.56 1.81
CA GLN A 43 -14.16 -16.43 0.64
C GLN A 43 -13.25 -15.70 -0.35
N THR A 44 -12.35 -16.44 -1.00
CA THR A 44 -11.40 -15.86 -1.96
C THR A 44 -12.11 -15.39 -3.23
N ALA A 45 -13.18 -16.10 -3.61
CA ALA A 45 -14.02 -15.77 -4.75
C ALA A 45 -14.90 -14.55 -4.46
N LEU A 46 -14.78 -13.52 -5.30
CA LEU A 46 -15.73 -12.41 -5.35
C LEU A 46 -16.73 -12.72 -6.47
N ALA A 47 -18.00 -12.88 -6.10
CA ALA A 47 -19.06 -13.59 -6.83
C ALA A 47 -19.33 -13.19 -8.30
N GLU A 48 -18.68 -12.15 -8.83
CA GLU A 48 -19.05 -11.55 -10.11
C GLU A 48 -17.94 -11.56 -11.17
N ASN A 49 -16.67 -11.84 -10.84
CA ASN A 49 -15.54 -11.56 -11.77
C ASN A 49 -14.55 -12.72 -12.03
N ASN A 50 -14.89 -13.98 -11.68
CA ASN A 50 -13.92 -15.09 -11.67
C ASN A 50 -12.59 -14.72 -10.95
N ARG A 51 -12.66 -13.78 -10.02
CA ARG A 51 -11.50 -13.19 -9.38
C ARG A 51 -11.36 -13.77 -7.99
N HIS A 52 -10.16 -14.28 -7.72
CA HIS A 52 -9.82 -14.87 -6.44
C HIS A 52 -8.74 -14.03 -5.74
N ILE A 53 -9.08 -13.48 -4.57
CA ILE A 53 -8.08 -12.86 -3.68
C ILE A 53 -7.38 -14.00 -2.95
N ARG A 54 -6.11 -14.25 -3.28
CA ARG A 54 -5.37 -15.40 -2.76
C ARG A 54 -4.78 -15.12 -1.38
N ARG A 55 -4.15 -13.95 -1.21
CA ARG A 55 -3.46 -13.55 0.03
C ARG A 55 -3.15 -12.06 0.03
N LEU A 56 -2.69 -11.56 1.17
CA LEU A 56 -1.97 -10.30 1.28
C LEU A 56 -0.48 -10.55 1.00
N GLY A 57 0.17 -9.62 0.32
CA GLY A 57 1.61 -9.69 0.07
C GLY A 57 2.18 -8.34 -0.31
N ARG A 58 3.39 -8.06 0.18
CA ARG A 58 4.11 -6.83 -0.13
C ARG A 58 4.47 -6.75 -1.61
N LYS A 59 4.27 -5.56 -2.19
CA LYS A 59 4.56 -5.27 -3.61
C LYS A 59 5.64 -4.24 -3.84
N SER A 60 6.29 -3.80 -2.76
CA SER A 60 7.32 -2.80 -2.78
C SER A 60 8.67 -3.38 -2.33
N ILE A 61 9.75 -2.85 -2.87
CA ILE A 61 11.13 -3.23 -2.54
C ILE A 61 11.96 -1.97 -2.38
N THR A 62 12.65 -1.88 -1.24
CA THR A 62 13.70 -0.89 -1.01
C THR A 62 14.96 -1.29 -1.74
N LEU A 63 15.51 -0.36 -2.52
CA LEU A 63 16.76 -0.55 -3.24
C LEU A 63 17.95 -0.41 -2.27
N PRO A 64 19.03 -1.18 -2.47
CA PRO A 64 20.18 -1.16 -1.58
C PRO A 64 20.88 0.21 -1.57
N HIS A 65 21.65 0.48 -0.51
CA HIS A 65 22.49 1.69 -0.35
C HIS A 65 21.74 3.02 -0.49
N GLY A 66 20.46 3.04 -0.10
CA GLY A 66 19.60 4.22 -0.21
C GLY A 66 19.23 4.56 -1.65
N GLY A 67 19.34 3.61 -2.59
CA GLY A 67 19.05 3.78 -4.01
C GLY A 67 17.59 4.06 -4.35
N GLY A 68 16.71 4.13 -3.34
CA GLY A 68 15.30 4.46 -3.49
C GLY A 68 14.39 3.25 -3.31
N MET A 69 13.26 3.21 -4.03
CA MET A 69 12.25 2.16 -3.88
C MET A 69 11.50 1.90 -5.19
N LEU A 70 11.12 0.64 -5.39
CA LEU A 70 10.26 0.19 -6.49
C LEU A 70 8.98 -0.43 -5.93
N ALA A 71 7.90 -0.36 -6.69
CA ALA A 71 6.69 -1.15 -6.49
C ALA A 71 6.22 -1.72 -7.83
N TYR A 72 5.56 -2.88 -7.80
CA TYR A 72 5.04 -3.52 -8.99
C TYR A 72 3.53 -3.72 -8.96
N ALA A 73 2.98 -3.75 -10.16
CA ALA A 73 1.63 -4.15 -10.45
C ALA A 73 1.61 -5.15 -11.60
N GLY A 74 0.72 -6.14 -11.55
CA GLY A 74 0.61 -7.17 -12.60
C GLY A 74 0.54 -8.60 -12.06
N GLU A 75 1.02 -9.55 -12.86
CA GLU A 75 1.03 -10.97 -12.53
C GLU A 75 2.15 -11.34 -11.56
N VAL A 76 1.83 -12.07 -10.48
CA VAL A 76 2.80 -12.45 -9.45
C VAL A 76 3.90 -13.39 -9.93
N PRO A 77 3.65 -14.41 -10.77
CA PRO A 77 4.74 -15.23 -11.31
C PRO A 77 5.79 -14.39 -12.04
N ARG A 78 5.33 -13.44 -12.86
CA ARG A 78 6.20 -12.49 -13.58
C ARG A 78 6.96 -11.55 -12.66
N ALA A 79 6.30 -11.06 -11.62
CA ALA A 79 6.97 -10.30 -10.58
C ALA A 79 8.06 -11.16 -9.92
N ARG A 80 7.77 -12.40 -9.52
CA ARG A 80 8.76 -13.30 -8.91
C ARG A 80 9.96 -13.58 -9.83
N GLU A 81 9.72 -13.82 -11.12
CA GLU A 81 10.80 -13.94 -12.12
C GLU A 81 11.66 -12.68 -12.15
N PHE A 82 11.03 -11.50 -12.19
CA PHE A 82 11.72 -10.21 -12.14
C PHE A 82 12.58 -10.08 -10.91
N TRP A 83 12.05 -10.42 -9.76
CA TRP A 83 12.79 -10.29 -8.51
C TRP A 83 13.91 -11.30 -8.36
N ALA A 84 13.76 -12.51 -8.90
CA ALA A 84 14.83 -13.49 -8.92
C ALA A 84 16.01 -12.96 -9.74
N GLU A 85 15.77 -12.52 -10.98
CA GLU A 85 16.82 -11.97 -11.85
C GLU A 85 17.40 -10.67 -11.29
N PHE A 86 16.54 -9.81 -10.74
CA PHE A 86 16.96 -8.57 -10.09
C PHE A 86 17.87 -8.81 -8.89
N SER A 87 17.49 -9.74 -8.00
CA SER A 87 18.28 -10.07 -6.82
C SER A 87 19.62 -10.65 -7.21
N GLU A 88 19.66 -11.59 -8.16
CA GLU A 88 20.90 -12.18 -8.67
C GLU A 88 21.84 -11.11 -9.26
N ARG A 89 21.32 -10.17 -10.07
CA ARG A 89 22.14 -9.10 -10.63
C ARG A 89 22.64 -8.11 -9.57
N ILE A 90 21.85 -7.84 -8.53
CA ILE A 90 22.29 -7.01 -7.41
C ILE A 90 23.40 -7.69 -6.62
N GLU A 91 23.22 -8.96 -6.25
CA GLU A 91 24.22 -9.72 -5.50
C GLU A 91 25.55 -9.76 -6.26
N ASN A 92 25.49 -10.03 -7.56
CA ASN A 92 26.67 -10.01 -8.42
C ASN A 92 27.36 -8.63 -8.46
N LEU A 93 26.62 -7.53 -8.51
CA LEU A 93 27.20 -6.18 -8.52
C LEU A 93 27.80 -5.78 -7.18
N ASN A 94 27.09 -6.06 -6.09
CA ASN A 94 27.54 -5.76 -4.74
C ASN A 94 28.79 -6.55 -4.36
N ALA A 95 29.01 -7.73 -4.97
CA ALA A 95 30.26 -8.48 -4.81
C ALA A 95 31.50 -7.74 -5.35
N TYR A 96 31.33 -6.79 -6.28
CA TYR A 96 32.43 -5.98 -6.83
C TYR A 96 32.47 -4.55 -6.25
N ASP A 97 31.32 -3.97 -5.89
CA ASP A 97 31.21 -2.64 -5.28
C ASP A 97 29.99 -2.58 -4.34
N GLU A 98 30.27 -2.69 -3.03
CA GLU A 98 29.28 -2.66 -1.95
C GLU A 98 28.63 -1.28 -1.74
N THR A 99 29.01 -0.26 -2.50
CA THR A 99 28.40 1.07 -2.41
C THR A 99 27.48 1.36 -3.60
N ARG A 100 27.33 0.39 -4.51
CA ARG A 100 26.71 0.63 -5.79
C ARG A 100 25.21 0.87 -5.69
N ARG A 101 24.75 2.04 -6.15
CA ARG A 101 23.33 2.34 -6.28
C ARG A 101 22.78 1.79 -7.59
N ILE A 102 21.53 1.35 -7.54
CA ILE A 102 20.81 0.80 -8.69
C ILE A 102 20.25 1.96 -9.52
N GLY A 103 20.70 2.06 -10.77
CA GLY A 103 20.22 3.06 -11.72
C GLY A 103 19.21 2.52 -12.73
N ARG A 104 18.52 3.43 -13.41
CA ARG A 104 17.53 3.14 -14.47
C ARG A 104 18.00 2.12 -15.51
N ALA A 105 19.20 2.33 -16.06
CA ALA A 105 19.72 1.48 -17.14
C ALA A 105 19.84 0.00 -16.75
N MET A 106 20.13 -0.29 -15.48
CA MET A 106 20.19 -1.66 -14.98
C MET A 106 18.80 -2.29 -14.92
N LEU A 107 17.81 -1.55 -14.39
CA LEU A 107 16.43 -2.02 -14.32
C LEU A 107 15.86 -2.28 -15.72
N GLU A 108 16.10 -1.36 -16.65
CA GLU A 108 15.69 -1.51 -18.06
C GLU A 108 16.35 -2.74 -18.71
N ALA A 109 17.65 -2.97 -18.46
CA ALA A 109 18.34 -4.13 -19.00
C ALA A 109 17.83 -5.48 -18.46
N ILE A 110 17.29 -5.52 -17.24
CA ILE A 110 16.62 -6.72 -16.68
C ILE A 110 15.25 -6.90 -17.30
N LEU A 111 14.48 -5.81 -17.38
CA LEU A 111 13.12 -5.87 -17.91
C LEU A 111 13.10 -6.20 -19.41
N GLN A 112 14.11 -5.75 -20.16
CA GLN A 112 14.31 -6.09 -21.56
C GLN A 112 14.71 -7.57 -21.76
N SER A 113 15.56 -8.15 -20.90
CA SER A 113 15.95 -9.57 -21.03
C SER A 113 14.79 -10.52 -20.76
N MET A 114 13.84 -10.10 -19.92
CA MET A 114 12.73 -10.95 -19.52
C MET A 114 11.50 -10.89 -20.44
N ASN A 115 11.36 -9.85 -21.26
CA ASN A 115 10.20 -9.62 -22.14
C ASN A 115 8.84 -9.79 -21.42
N VAL A 116 8.53 -8.90 -20.46
CA VAL A 116 7.35 -9.03 -19.57
C VAL A 116 6.25 -7.99 -19.88
N PRO A 117 5.33 -8.27 -20.81
CA PRO A 117 4.34 -7.28 -21.27
C PRO A 117 3.22 -6.96 -20.26
N GLN A 118 3.11 -7.71 -19.16
CA GLN A 118 1.99 -7.59 -18.19
C GLN A 118 2.45 -7.20 -16.77
N LEU A 119 3.65 -6.63 -16.68
CA LEU A 119 4.21 -6.11 -15.43
C LEU A 119 4.38 -4.61 -15.57
N SER A 120 3.78 -3.85 -14.66
CA SER A 120 4.04 -2.43 -14.49
C SER A 120 4.91 -2.23 -13.25
N ILE A 121 5.90 -1.35 -13.35
CA ILE A 121 6.77 -1.00 -12.21
C ILE A 121 6.81 0.51 -12.12
N LEU A 122 6.56 1.02 -10.93
CA LEU A 122 6.80 2.42 -10.58
C LEU A 122 7.85 2.48 -9.49
N GLY A 123 8.70 3.49 -9.54
CA GLY A 123 9.64 3.71 -8.46
C GLY A 123 10.29 5.07 -8.49
N VAL A 124 11.02 5.35 -7.42
CA VAL A 124 11.86 6.54 -7.31
C VAL A 124 13.26 6.05 -7.01
N LEU A 125 14.19 6.40 -7.90
CA LEU A 125 15.59 6.03 -7.82
C LEU A 125 16.38 7.22 -7.28
N ASN A 126 17.32 6.96 -6.39
CA ASN A 126 18.28 7.96 -5.93
C ASN A 126 19.63 7.66 -6.58
N ASP A 127 20.18 8.63 -7.33
CA ASP A 127 21.56 8.54 -7.81
C ASP A 127 22.57 8.84 -6.68
N TYR A 128 23.87 8.75 -6.97
CA TYR A 128 24.92 9.05 -5.99
C TYR A 128 24.98 10.50 -5.52
N ASN A 129 24.42 11.43 -6.30
CA ASN A 129 24.34 12.84 -5.97
C ASN A 129 23.08 13.19 -5.16
N GLY A 130 22.25 12.18 -4.84
CA GLY A 130 20.97 12.37 -4.18
C GLY A 130 19.91 13.00 -5.11
N GLN A 131 20.12 12.96 -6.42
CA GLN A 131 19.10 13.31 -7.41
C GLN A 131 18.12 12.17 -7.55
N GLN A 132 16.85 12.53 -7.63
CA GLN A 132 15.74 11.60 -7.75
C GLN A 132 15.34 11.45 -9.22
N ASP A 133 15.21 10.20 -9.66
CA ASP A 133 14.71 9.83 -10.99
C ASP A 133 13.45 8.97 -10.84
N ILE A 134 12.41 9.30 -11.60
CA ILE A 134 11.12 8.61 -11.57
C ILE A 134 11.15 7.44 -12.55
N PHE A 135 11.21 6.23 -12.01
CA PHE A 135 11.21 5.02 -12.81
C PHE A 135 9.80 4.56 -13.15
N GLU A 136 9.56 4.28 -14.43
CA GLU A 136 8.30 3.79 -14.96
C GLU A 136 8.58 2.68 -15.98
N TYR A 137 7.86 1.57 -15.86
CA TYR A 137 7.83 0.49 -16.84
C TYR A 137 6.41 -0.08 -16.95
N GLY A 138 6.04 -0.57 -18.14
CA GLY A 138 4.73 -1.20 -18.38
C GLY A 138 3.55 -0.21 -18.43
N GLY A 139 3.84 1.08 -18.58
CA GLY A 139 2.87 2.16 -18.72
C GLY A 139 2.24 2.62 -17.40
N ALA A 140 2.18 3.94 -17.22
CA ALA A 140 1.46 4.59 -16.14
C ALA A 140 0.37 5.52 -16.68
N VAL A 141 -0.76 5.52 -15.98
CA VAL A 141 -1.72 6.63 -16.07
C VAL A 141 -1.10 7.79 -15.28
N THR A 142 -1.07 8.98 -15.87
CA THR A 142 -0.54 10.17 -15.19
C THR A 142 -1.63 11.21 -15.00
N ALA A 143 -1.58 11.91 -13.87
CA ALA A 143 -2.50 13.01 -13.58
C ALA A 143 -1.73 14.20 -13.01
N GLU A 144 -2.03 15.38 -13.54
CA GLU A 144 -1.59 16.65 -12.99
C GLU A 144 -2.63 17.13 -11.98
N THR A 145 -2.17 17.44 -10.77
CA THR A 145 -3.02 17.88 -9.66
C THR A 145 -2.61 19.26 -9.19
N GLN A 146 -3.54 19.99 -8.56
CA GLN A 146 -3.25 21.35 -8.09
C GLN A 146 -2.35 21.35 -6.85
N ASN A 147 -2.54 20.38 -5.95
CA ASN A 147 -1.87 20.34 -4.65
C ASN A 147 -0.74 19.32 -4.60
N TYR A 148 -0.76 18.29 -5.43
CA TYR A 148 0.21 17.17 -5.37
C TYR A 148 1.06 17.05 -6.63
N GLY A 149 1.08 18.06 -7.49
CA GLY A 149 1.83 18.03 -8.76
C GLY A 149 1.46 16.81 -9.61
N ARG A 150 2.47 16.25 -10.29
CA ARG A 150 2.30 15.08 -11.15
C ARG A 150 2.28 13.79 -10.32
N CYS A 151 1.22 13.02 -10.48
CA CYS A 151 1.06 11.68 -9.90
C CYS A 151 1.07 10.62 -11.02
N LEU A 152 1.59 9.44 -10.72
CA LEU A 152 1.66 8.29 -11.63
C LEU A 152 0.95 7.10 -11.00
N PHE A 153 0.19 6.35 -11.79
CA PHE A 153 -0.62 5.22 -11.33
C PHE A 153 -0.46 4.05 -12.29
N ALA A 154 -0.36 2.83 -11.75
CA ALA A 154 -0.27 1.63 -12.59
C ALA A 154 -1.00 0.43 -11.98
N GLY A 155 -1.34 -0.53 -12.84
CA GLY A 155 -2.11 -1.71 -12.49
C GLY A 155 -3.62 -1.56 -12.70
N SER A 156 -4.33 -2.68 -12.52
CA SER A 156 -5.77 -2.80 -12.76
C SER A 156 -6.64 -1.93 -11.84
N GLY A 157 -6.13 -1.52 -10.68
CA GLY A 157 -6.84 -0.61 -9.76
C GLY A 157 -6.41 0.85 -9.85
N ALA A 158 -5.63 1.21 -10.87
CA ALA A 158 -5.07 2.55 -11.03
C ALA A 158 -6.15 3.64 -11.17
N GLU A 159 -7.23 3.38 -11.90
CA GLU A 159 -8.32 4.35 -12.10
C GLU A 159 -9.03 4.69 -10.80
N PHE A 160 -9.35 3.68 -9.98
CA PHE A 160 -9.96 3.92 -8.67
C PHE A 160 -9.03 4.70 -7.73
N LEU A 161 -7.73 4.40 -7.74
CA LEU A 161 -6.74 5.14 -6.96
C LEU A 161 -6.57 6.58 -7.45
N LEU A 162 -6.61 6.80 -8.77
CA LEU A 162 -6.63 8.12 -9.38
C LEU A 162 -7.85 8.94 -8.90
N ASP A 163 -9.04 8.35 -8.92
CA ASP A 163 -10.26 9.02 -8.45
C ASP A 163 -10.18 9.43 -6.97
N LEU A 164 -9.59 8.59 -6.13
CA LEU A 164 -9.32 8.93 -4.73
C LEU A 164 -8.39 10.16 -4.62
N VAL A 165 -7.33 10.21 -5.43
CA VAL A 165 -6.38 11.34 -5.44
C VAL A 165 -7.04 12.61 -5.95
N LEU A 166 -7.80 12.55 -7.04
CA LEU A 166 -8.48 13.72 -7.60
C LEU A 166 -9.56 14.26 -6.66
N THR A 167 -10.28 13.38 -5.97
CA THR A 167 -11.26 13.77 -4.94
C THR A 167 -10.58 14.49 -3.78
N ALA A 168 -9.42 13.98 -3.33
CA ALA A 168 -8.64 14.63 -2.29
C ALA A 168 -8.05 15.97 -2.76
N ASP A 169 -7.55 16.04 -3.98
CA ASP A 169 -7.00 17.28 -4.56
C ASP A 169 -8.06 18.39 -4.57
N ALA A 170 -9.27 18.08 -5.04
CA ALA A 170 -10.39 19.01 -5.03
C ALA A 170 -10.77 19.47 -3.61
N PHE A 171 -10.74 18.57 -2.62
CA PHE A 171 -10.97 18.93 -1.23
C PHE A 171 -9.93 19.94 -0.73
N TRP A 172 -8.64 19.69 -0.98
CA TRP A 172 -7.55 20.54 -0.49
C TRP A 172 -7.49 21.91 -1.16
N SER A 173 -7.99 22.06 -2.38
CA SER A 173 -8.11 23.38 -3.04
C SER A 173 -9.02 24.36 -2.28
N GLY A 174 -9.90 23.87 -1.40
CA GLY A 174 -10.77 24.71 -0.55
C GLY A 174 -10.27 24.91 0.89
N VAL A 175 -9.16 24.29 1.28
CA VAL A 175 -8.71 24.25 2.68
C VAL A 175 -7.56 25.22 2.91
N ASN A 176 -7.77 26.17 3.83
CA ASN A 176 -6.78 27.20 4.17
C ASN A 176 -5.74 26.76 5.22
N HIS A 177 -5.87 25.55 5.78
CA HIS A 177 -5.09 25.10 6.93
C HIS A 177 -4.26 23.90 6.52
N ARG A 178 -2.94 23.95 6.68
CA ARG A 178 -2.06 22.81 6.34
C ARG A 178 -2.02 21.79 7.48
N PRO A 179 -1.79 20.50 7.19
CA PRO A 179 -1.55 19.48 8.21
C PRO A 179 -0.39 19.90 9.13
N LEU A 180 -0.53 19.66 10.43
CA LEU A 180 0.53 19.94 11.41
C LEU A 180 1.48 18.74 11.50
N GLY A 181 2.78 18.97 11.29
CA GLY A 181 3.82 17.96 11.50
C GLY A 181 3.92 16.88 10.42
N GLN A 182 3.27 17.09 9.26
CA GLN A 182 3.41 16.27 8.05
C GLN A 182 3.14 17.10 6.78
N THR A 183 3.61 16.62 5.64
CA THR A 183 3.31 17.25 4.34
C THR A 183 1.88 16.93 3.90
N ILE A 184 1.37 17.71 2.95
CA ILE A 184 0.07 17.41 2.33
C ILE A 184 0.07 16.08 1.55
N THR A 185 1.23 15.65 1.06
CA THR A 185 1.37 14.36 0.38
C THR A 185 1.43 13.22 1.38
N GLU A 186 2.10 13.40 2.54
CA GLU A 186 2.01 12.45 3.67
C GLU A 186 0.56 12.28 4.14
N GLU A 187 -0.19 13.39 4.29
CA GLU A 187 -1.62 13.35 4.62
C GLU A 187 -2.47 12.64 3.57
N LEU A 188 -2.21 12.88 2.27
CA LEU A 188 -2.90 12.18 1.19
C LEU A 188 -2.63 10.66 1.23
N ALA A 189 -1.36 10.27 1.36
CA ALA A 189 -0.97 8.86 1.40
C ALA A 189 -1.60 8.14 2.60
N GLU A 190 -1.62 8.80 3.76
CA GLU A 190 -2.25 8.29 4.97
C GLU A 190 -3.78 8.21 4.86
N SER A 191 -4.41 9.23 4.27
CA SER A 191 -5.84 9.27 3.97
C SER A 191 -6.24 8.12 3.03
N ILE A 192 -5.49 7.87 1.95
CA ILE A 192 -5.75 6.74 1.05
C ILE A 192 -5.64 5.41 1.81
N SER A 193 -4.59 5.25 2.62
CA SER A 193 -4.33 4.03 3.36
C SER A 193 -5.44 3.67 4.35
N SER A 194 -5.88 4.63 5.15
CA SER A 194 -6.98 4.47 6.11
C SER A 194 -8.36 4.38 5.42
N ARG A 195 -8.59 5.19 4.39
CA ARG A 195 -9.85 5.20 3.64
C ARG A 195 -10.10 3.90 2.90
N SER A 196 -9.06 3.26 2.36
CA SER A 196 -9.17 1.93 1.75
C SER A 196 -9.83 0.95 2.73
N LEU A 197 -9.28 0.83 3.94
CA LEU A 197 -9.78 -0.09 4.97
C LEU A 197 -11.20 0.28 5.44
N PHE A 198 -11.50 1.57 5.56
CA PHE A 198 -12.86 2.03 5.86
C PHE A 198 -13.84 1.61 4.77
N LEU A 199 -13.55 1.91 3.50
CA LEU A 199 -14.44 1.60 2.38
C LEU A 199 -14.64 0.09 2.21
N GLU A 200 -13.59 -0.71 2.40
CA GLU A 200 -13.70 -2.17 2.44
C GLU A 200 -14.66 -2.65 3.53
N SER A 201 -14.61 -2.05 4.72
CA SER A 201 -15.50 -2.42 5.83
C SER A 201 -16.94 -1.93 5.65
N ALA A 202 -17.12 -0.80 4.96
CA ALA A 202 -18.39 -0.10 4.84
C ALA A 202 -19.26 -0.63 3.69
N PHE A 203 -18.65 -1.21 2.65
CA PHE A 203 -19.34 -1.66 1.45
C PHE A 203 -19.13 -3.15 1.19
N PRO A 204 -20.15 -3.88 0.69
CA PRO A 204 -19.99 -5.25 0.24
C PRO A 204 -18.85 -5.39 -0.78
N PRO A 205 -18.08 -6.49 -0.78
CA PRO A 205 -16.90 -6.65 -1.66
C PRO A 205 -17.13 -6.47 -3.16
N ASN A 206 -18.36 -6.70 -3.65
CA ASN A 206 -18.75 -6.54 -5.05
C ASN A 206 -19.37 -5.16 -5.36
N SER A 207 -19.56 -4.30 -4.36
CA SER A 207 -20.08 -2.96 -4.57
C SER A 207 -19.08 -2.10 -5.35
N GLN A 208 -19.56 -1.29 -6.28
CA GLN A 208 -18.73 -0.28 -6.97
C GLN A 208 -18.08 0.73 -6.01
N ASN A 209 -18.57 0.86 -4.77
CA ASN A 209 -17.96 1.71 -3.75
C ASN A 209 -16.88 0.98 -2.93
N SER A 210 -16.75 -0.34 -3.09
CA SER A 210 -15.74 -1.15 -2.41
C SER A 210 -14.42 -1.12 -3.20
N PRO A 211 -13.28 -0.89 -2.55
CA PRO A 211 -11.95 -1.02 -3.16
C PRO A 211 -11.78 -2.36 -3.86
N LEU A 212 -12.32 -3.41 -3.23
CA LEU A 212 -12.18 -4.77 -3.71
C LEU A 212 -12.77 -4.93 -5.11
N ALA A 213 -13.91 -4.29 -5.44
CA ALA A 213 -14.48 -4.33 -6.78
C ALA A 213 -13.48 -3.85 -7.85
N HIS A 214 -12.63 -2.89 -7.50
CA HIS A 214 -11.63 -2.26 -8.37
C HIS A 214 -10.23 -2.87 -8.30
N SER A 215 -10.08 -4.07 -7.73
CA SER A 215 -8.76 -4.73 -7.59
C SER A 215 -7.75 -3.90 -6.79
N PHE A 216 -8.24 -3.17 -5.80
CA PHE A 216 -7.48 -2.37 -4.85
C PHE A 216 -7.93 -2.73 -3.43
N GLY A 217 -7.04 -2.66 -2.45
CA GLY A 217 -7.41 -2.91 -1.06
C GLY A 217 -6.36 -3.65 -0.24
N GLY A 218 -6.84 -4.35 0.78
CA GLY A 218 -6.02 -4.81 1.89
C GLY A 218 -5.36 -3.63 2.60
N PHE A 219 -4.17 -3.85 3.13
CA PHE A 219 -3.30 -2.74 3.50
C PHE A 219 -2.81 -2.01 2.27
N VAL A 220 -2.75 -0.69 2.37
CA VAL A 220 -2.05 0.15 1.40
C VAL A 220 -0.82 0.67 2.11
N GLU A 221 0.33 0.12 1.77
CA GLU A 221 1.61 0.60 2.28
C GLU A 221 2.01 1.85 1.52
N TRP A 222 2.59 2.82 2.23
CA TRP A 222 3.16 4.01 1.62
C TRP A 222 4.53 4.35 2.20
N TYR A 223 5.37 4.91 1.35
CA TYR A 223 6.77 5.20 1.65
C TYR A 223 7.15 6.57 1.09
N LYS A 224 7.71 7.43 1.94
CA LYS A 224 8.32 8.67 1.49
C LYS A 224 9.73 8.40 1.01
N ILE A 225 10.06 8.85 -0.19
CA ILE A 225 11.41 8.65 -0.76
C ILE A 225 12.19 9.95 -0.58
N GLU A 226 13.20 9.89 0.26
CA GLU A 226 14.11 11.01 0.54
C GLU A 226 15.45 10.76 -0.18
N ARG A 227 16.29 11.80 -0.27
CA ARG A 227 17.55 11.72 -1.04
C ARG A 227 18.55 10.72 -0.45
N ASP A 228 18.47 10.51 0.85
CA ASP A 228 19.33 9.66 1.66
C ASP A 228 18.70 8.30 2.01
N GLY A 229 17.44 8.07 1.62
CA GLY A 229 16.82 6.77 1.83
C GLY A 229 15.30 6.75 1.74
N VAL A 230 14.73 5.70 2.30
CA VAL A 230 13.29 5.45 2.30
C VAL A 230 12.77 5.56 3.72
N LYS A 231 11.80 6.45 3.91
CA LYS A 231 11.10 6.60 5.19
C LYS A 231 9.73 5.91 5.09
N PRO A 232 9.50 4.81 5.81
CA PRO A 232 8.19 4.15 5.82
C PRO A 232 7.15 5.03 6.51
N HIS A 233 5.87 4.76 6.24
CA HIS A 233 4.78 5.34 7.01
C HIS A 233 4.96 5.14 8.52
N ARG A 234 4.38 6.03 9.32
CA ARG A 234 4.43 5.91 10.78
C ARG A 234 3.57 4.72 11.23
N GLU A 235 4.01 4.07 12.29
CA GLU A 235 3.19 3.06 12.96
C GLU A 235 1.94 3.72 13.53
N ARG A 236 0.80 3.05 13.41
CA ARG A 236 -0.48 3.56 13.89
C ARG A 236 -1.37 2.44 14.40
N VAL A 237 -2.32 2.82 15.24
CA VAL A 237 -3.40 1.93 15.67
C VAL A 237 -4.66 2.36 14.93
N GLU A 238 -5.28 1.42 14.23
CA GLU A 238 -6.59 1.64 13.62
C GLU A 238 -7.67 0.94 14.42
N ILE A 239 -8.75 1.67 14.68
CA ILE A 239 -9.87 1.24 15.51
C ILE A 239 -11.14 1.34 14.69
N HIS A 240 -11.77 0.20 14.45
CA HIS A 240 -13.05 0.13 13.75
C HIS A 240 -14.19 0.26 14.74
N LEU A 241 -14.93 1.36 14.63
CA LEU A 241 -16.08 1.67 15.47
C LEU A 241 -17.36 1.47 14.67
N THR A 242 -18.27 0.66 15.20
CA THR A 242 -19.65 0.60 14.71
C THR A 242 -20.54 1.38 15.65
N SER A 243 -21.27 2.34 15.10
CA SER A 243 -22.22 3.16 15.86
C SER A 243 -23.63 2.57 15.77
N GLY A 244 -24.28 2.43 16.92
CA GLY A 244 -25.66 1.96 17.09
C GLY A 244 -26.21 2.48 18.42
N GLN A 245 -27.17 1.81 19.06
CA GLN A 245 -27.61 2.20 20.42
C GLN A 245 -26.49 2.13 21.47
N ARG A 246 -25.44 1.35 21.21
CA ARG A 246 -24.14 1.41 21.89
C ARG A 246 -23.05 1.34 20.83
N SER A 247 -22.04 2.20 20.91
CA SER A 247 -20.85 2.12 20.07
C SER A 247 -20.03 0.89 20.46
N ARG A 248 -19.62 0.09 19.48
CA ARG A 248 -18.79 -1.11 19.69
C ARG A 248 -17.48 -1.00 18.93
N ILE A 249 -16.39 -1.38 19.58
CA ILE A 249 -15.13 -1.67 18.88
C ILE A 249 -15.31 -3.02 18.20
N GLY A 250 -15.32 -3.02 16.86
CA GLY A 250 -15.33 -4.25 16.09
C GLY A 250 -13.94 -4.87 16.02
N ARG A 251 -12.93 -4.07 15.68
CA ARG A 251 -11.55 -4.51 15.45
C ARG A 251 -10.56 -3.43 15.87
N VAL A 252 -9.41 -3.86 16.39
CA VAL A 252 -8.24 -3.01 16.62
C VAL A 252 -7.04 -3.68 16.00
N TYR A 253 -6.28 -2.95 15.19
CA TYR A 253 -5.07 -3.48 14.60
C TYR A 253 -3.95 -2.46 14.63
N LEU A 254 -2.74 -2.98 14.87
CA LEU A 254 -1.52 -2.21 14.75
C LEU A 254 -1.07 -2.26 13.29
N VAL A 255 -1.09 -1.11 12.62
CA VAL A 255 -0.53 -0.95 11.28
C VAL A 255 0.89 -0.44 11.45
N GLY A 256 1.85 -1.32 11.23
CA GLY A 256 3.26 -1.01 11.27
C GLY A 256 4.04 -1.94 10.37
N MET A 257 5.26 -1.56 10.02
CA MET A 257 6.13 -2.49 9.31
C MET A 257 6.62 -3.57 10.27
N VAL A 258 6.13 -4.80 10.08
CA VAL A 258 6.81 -5.96 10.66
C VAL A 258 8.16 -6.10 9.97
N ARG A 259 9.22 -5.63 10.63
CA ARG A 259 10.60 -5.91 10.21
C ARG A 259 10.86 -7.39 10.42
N ASN A 260 10.59 -8.22 9.40
CA ASN A 260 11.12 -9.56 9.39
C ASN A 260 12.63 -9.45 9.12
N GLN A 261 13.44 -9.63 10.17
CA GLN A 261 14.91 -9.47 10.11
C GLN A 261 15.57 -10.44 9.12
N ASN A 262 14.84 -11.44 8.60
CA ASN A 262 15.40 -12.54 7.81
C ASN A 262 14.92 -12.63 6.35
N ALA A 263 14.14 -11.71 5.78
CA ALA A 263 13.93 -11.66 4.33
C ALA A 263 13.14 -10.42 3.86
N PRO A 264 13.71 -9.53 3.02
CA PRO A 264 12.94 -8.64 2.16
C PRO A 264 12.56 -9.40 0.87
N THR A 265 11.85 -10.53 0.97
CA THR A 265 11.37 -11.23 -0.23
C THR A 265 9.99 -10.69 -0.62
N LEU A 266 9.82 -10.51 -1.92
CA LEU A 266 8.58 -9.99 -2.48
C LEU A 266 7.43 -10.98 -2.32
N GLY A 267 6.25 -10.45 -1.93
CA GLY A 267 5.13 -11.31 -1.56
C GLY A 267 5.42 -12.15 -0.31
N SER A 268 6.31 -11.70 0.58
CA SER A 268 6.32 -12.11 1.98
C SER A 268 4.95 -11.81 2.58
N ASP A 269 4.43 -12.76 3.37
CA ASP A 269 3.14 -12.58 4.02
C ASP A 269 3.26 -11.44 5.05
N ILE A 270 2.34 -10.49 4.98
CA ILE A 270 2.27 -9.41 5.97
C ILE A 270 1.69 -10.02 7.23
N VAL A 271 2.49 -10.07 8.30
CA VAL A 271 2.01 -10.48 9.62
C VAL A 271 1.28 -9.30 10.22
N VAL A 272 0.00 -9.50 10.52
CA VAL A 272 -0.86 -8.46 11.08
C VAL A 272 -1.28 -8.93 12.46
N ALA A 273 -0.81 -8.22 13.49
CA ALA A 273 -1.28 -8.46 14.84
C ALA A 273 -2.68 -7.84 14.98
N SER A 274 -3.70 -8.68 14.84
CA SER A 274 -5.09 -8.30 15.10
C SER A 274 -5.43 -8.61 16.55
N LEU A 275 -5.87 -7.60 17.29
CA LEU A 275 -6.51 -7.79 18.58
C LEU A 275 -8.00 -7.66 18.35
N THR A 276 -8.74 -8.75 18.52
CA THR A 276 -10.20 -8.69 18.61
C THR A 276 -10.53 -8.52 20.09
N PRO A 277 -10.76 -7.30 20.60
CA PRO A 277 -11.12 -7.16 22.00
C PRO A 277 -12.44 -7.88 22.27
N ALA A 278 -12.50 -8.63 23.38
CA ALA A 278 -13.78 -9.01 23.95
C ALA A 278 -14.55 -7.71 24.22
N VAL A 279 -15.74 -7.59 23.60
CA VAL A 279 -16.65 -6.44 23.61
C VAL A 279 -16.34 -5.41 24.69
N ALA A 280 -15.79 -4.26 24.30
CA ALA A 280 -15.62 -3.12 25.19
C ALA A 280 -16.76 -2.12 24.95
N ASP A 281 -17.53 -1.82 26.01
CA ASP A 281 -18.45 -0.68 26.01
C ASP A 281 -17.59 0.60 26.04
N ILE A 282 -17.53 1.34 24.93
CA ILE A 282 -16.85 2.64 24.88
C ILE A 282 -17.82 3.73 25.34
N LYS A 283 -17.40 4.51 26.33
CA LYS A 283 -18.02 5.82 26.59
C LYS A 283 -17.23 6.88 25.83
N VAL A 284 -17.85 7.43 24.79
CA VAL A 284 -17.33 8.60 24.08
C VAL A 284 -17.72 9.84 24.85
N HIS A 285 -16.73 10.56 25.38
CA HIS A 285 -16.94 11.87 25.99
C HIS A 285 -16.51 12.95 24.99
N GLN A 286 -17.44 13.80 24.58
CA GLN A 286 -17.12 15.00 23.81
C GLN A 286 -16.55 16.02 24.79
N VAL A 287 -15.27 16.35 24.63
CA VAL A 287 -14.62 17.39 25.42
C VAL A 287 -14.09 18.42 24.44
N ASP A 288 -14.72 19.59 24.45
CA ASP A 288 -14.27 20.83 23.81
C ASP A 288 -14.29 20.86 22.27
N GLY A 289 -15.10 20.02 21.63
CA GLY A 289 -15.40 20.11 20.17
C GLY A 289 -14.24 19.77 19.22
N LEU A 290 -13.03 19.59 19.74
CA LEU A 290 -11.81 19.25 18.98
C LEU A 290 -11.21 17.90 19.36
N ASN A 291 -11.52 17.39 20.56
CA ASN A 291 -10.91 16.16 21.08
C ASN A 291 -11.99 15.12 21.43
N LEU A 292 -11.75 13.87 21.02
CA LEU A 292 -12.60 12.74 21.33
C LEU A 292 -11.86 11.82 22.31
N TRP A 293 -12.32 11.78 23.56
CA TRP A 293 -11.73 10.89 24.56
C TRP A 293 -12.41 9.52 24.47
N LEU A 294 -11.61 8.50 24.14
CA LEU A 294 -11.99 7.10 24.22
C LEU A 294 -11.47 6.53 25.55
N ILE A 295 -12.31 6.51 26.59
CA ILE A 295 -11.96 5.84 27.84
C ILE A 295 -12.43 4.40 27.75
N ASN A 296 -11.47 3.46 27.76
CA ASN A 296 -11.74 2.03 27.75
C ASN A 296 -11.00 1.34 28.90
N GLN A 297 -11.69 0.45 29.61
CA GLN A 297 -11.07 -0.56 30.46
C GLN A 297 -11.03 -1.87 29.69
N LEU A 298 -9.91 -2.13 29.00
CA LEU A 298 -9.67 -3.41 28.36
C LEU A 298 -9.44 -4.47 29.46
N LYS A 299 -10.40 -5.37 29.67
CA LYS A 299 -10.14 -6.64 30.38
C LYS A 299 -9.65 -7.64 29.35
N GLY A 300 -8.35 -7.91 29.33
CA GLY A 300 -7.76 -8.94 28.48
C GLY A 300 -7.48 -10.21 29.26
N GLU A 301 -7.93 -11.36 28.75
CA GLU A 301 -7.24 -12.64 28.92
C GLU A 301 -6.42 -12.85 27.64
N GLY A 302 -5.10 -12.90 27.75
CA GLY A 302 -4.23 -13.19 26.62
C GLY A 302 -4.14 -14.69 26.37
N GLN A 303 -4.21 -15.11 25.10
CA GLN A 303 -3.66 -16.38 24.62
C GLN A 303 -2.47 -16.09 23.72
#